data_AF-N8TV39-F1
#
_entry.id   AF-N8TV39-F1
#
_cell.length_a   1.000
_cell.length_b   1.000
_cell.length_c   1.000
_cell.angle_alpha   90.00
_cell.angle_beta   90.00
_cell.angle_gamma   90.00
#
_symmetry.space_group_name_H-M   'P 1'
#
loop_
_entity.id
_entity.type
_entity.pdbx_description
1 polymer ?
#
loop_
_entity_poly.entity_id
_entity_poly.type
_entity_poly.pdbx_seq_one_letter_code
_entity_poly.pdbx_strand_id
1 'polypeptide(L)'
;MTEPQLFIVLLGGKHAQARVEVHDIIPVIYPQLEKSYPQLKQRWFGVPQGLHIDAWMCVHGVQYQGVNYRVEIVPYSKPMRSQLKLYLINLGAYLTGEFGEFHRYVVVAGMSPADARQQGKLHIEQHWHKAHTDAVIDIDECLALDLIDGYAVHLVQGNFKENHFENTYIVLD
;
A
#
# COMPACT_ATOMS: atom_id res chain seq x y z
N MET A 1 7.76 23.30 9.95
CA MET A 1 7.88 21.84 9.79
C MET A 1 6.81 21.41 8.82
N THR A 2 7.15 20.68 7.76
CA THR A 2 6.19 20.15 6.80
C THR A 2 5.28 19.11 7.47
N GLU A 3 4.01 19.07 7.08
CA GLU A 3 3.04 18.14 7.64
C GLU A 3 3.42 16.68 7.30
N PRO A 4 3.21 15.72 8.22
CA PRO A 4 3.45 14.32 7.95
C PRO A 4 2.53 13.82 6.82
N GLN A 5 3.04 12.95 5.98
CA GLN A 5 2.34 12.34 4.85
C GLN A 5 2.47 10.83 4.91
N LEU A 6 1.44 10.11 4.46
CA LEU A 6 1.44 8.66 4.37
C LEU A 6 2.01 8.23 3.01
N PHE A 7 3.12 7.51 3.05
CA PHE A 7 3.71 6.87 1.89
C PHE A 7 3.54 5.35 1.98
N ILE A 8 3.26 4.72 0.84
CA ILE A 8 3.33 3.28 0.65
C ILE A 8 4.46 3.02 -0.33
N VAL A 9 5.47 2.26 0.10
CA VAL A 9 6.71 2.10 -0.66
C VAL A 9 6.90 0.63 -1.02
N LEU A 10 7.07 0.35 -2.31
CA LEU A 10 7.49 -0.96 -2.81
C LEU A 10 9.02 -0.99 -2.81
N LEU A 11 9.58 -1.76 -1.88
CA LEU A 11 11.01 -2.02 -1.82
C LEU A 11 11.33 -3.26 -2.65
N GLY A 12 12.42 -3.19 -3.39
CA GLY A 12 13.04 -4.29 -4.12
C GLY A 12 14.43 -4.57 -3.59
N GLY A 13 14.84 -5.83 -3.65
CA GLY A 13 16.18 -6.21 -3.26
C GLY A 13 16.38 -7.71 -3.15
N LYS A 14 17.53 -8.12 -2.63
CA LYS A 14 17.88 -9.52 -2.49
C LYS A 14 17.60 -10.02 -1.08
N HIS A 15 17.16 -11.26 -0.95
CA HIS A 15 17.16 -12.00 0.31
C HIS A 15 18.15 -13.16 0.21
N ALA A 16 18.84 -13.52 1.31
CA ALA A 16 19.94 -14.49 1.29
C ALA A 16 19.52 -15.89 0.78
N GLN A 17 18.25 -16.24 0.97
CA GLN A 17 17.67 -17.51 0.54
C GLN A 17 16.93 -17.44 -0.81
N ALA A 18 16.71 -16.23 -1.35
CA ALA A 18 16.03 -16.06 -2.62
C ALA A 18 17.01 -16.21 -3.79
N ARG A 19 16.57 -16.90 -4.84
CA ARG A 19 17.36 -17.06 -6.08
C ARG A 19 17.27 -15.85 -6.99
N VAL A 20 16.15 -15.15 -6.91
CA VAL A 20 15.84 -13.92 -7.66
C VAL A 20 15.55 -12.80 -6.65
N GLU A 21 15.36 -11.59 -7.18
CA GLU A 21 14.93 -10.44 -6.41
C GLU A 21 13.56 -10.67 -5.76
N VAL A 22 13.36 -10.07 -4.59
CA VAL A 22 12.11 -10.10 -3.84
C VAL A 22 11.67 -8.68 -3.56
N HIS A 23 10.37 -8.51 -3.36
CA HIS A 23 9.78 -7.21 -3.09
C HIS A 23 8.92 -7.27 -1.84
N ASP A 24 8.75 -6.14 -1.18
CA ASP A 24 7.83 -5.98 -0.05
C ASP A 24 7.26 -4.56 -0.01
N ILE A 25 6.08 -4.42 0.59
CA ILE A 25 5.40 -3.14 0.76
C ILE A 25 5.60 -2.63 2.18
N ILE A 26 6.23 -1.47 2.31
CA ILE A 26 6.47 -0.82 3.58
C ILE A 26 5.72 0.53 3.65
N PRO A 27 4.62 0.63 4.42
CA PRO A 27 4.00 1.90 4.74
C PRO A 27 4.85 2.72 5.72
N VAL A 28 5.01 4.01 5.47
CA VAL A 28 5.78 4.94 6.30
C VAL A 28 5.10 6.30 6.40
N ILE A 29 5.27 7.00 7.51
CA ILE A 29 4.73 8.35 7.73
C ILE A 29 5.85 9.35 7.95
N TYR A 30 6.09 10.19 6.94
CA TYR A 30 7.17 11.17 6.93
C TYR A 30 6.72 12.45 6.22
N PRO A 31 7.36 13.61 6.47
CA PRO A 31 7.02 14.84 5.74
C PRO A 31 7.38 14.77 4.24
N GLN A 32 8.37 13.93 3.88
CA GLN A 32 8.86 13.71 2.52
C GLN A 32 9.38 12.26 2.43
N LEU A 33 9.31 11.65 1.25
CA LEU A 33 9.70 10.26 1.03
C LEU A 33 11.17 10.02 1.44
N GLU A 34 12.08 10.93 1.08
CA GLU A 34 13.52 10.83 1.35
C GLU A 34 13.85 10.79 2.84
N LYS A 35 12.99 11.36 3.68
CA LYS A 35 13.16 11.33 5.14
C LYS A 35 12.85 9.96 5.73
N SER A 36 12.15 9.10 4.99
CA SER A 36 11.84 7.73 5.41
C SER A 36 12.96 6.73 5.12
N TYR A 37 13.96 7.09 4.29
CA TYR A 37 14.98 6.14 3.82
C TYR A 37 15.71 5.38 4.94
N PRO A 38 16.14 6.00 6.06
CA PRO A 38 16.75 5.26 7.16
C PRO A 38 15.80 4.20 7.75
N GLN A 39 14.51 4.51 7.86
CA GLN A 39 13.50 3.59 8.39
C GLN A 39 13.16 2.47 7.42
N LEU A 40 13.11 2.76 6.11
CA LEU A 40 12.92 1.76 5.06
C LEU A 40 14.06 0.73 5.08
N LYS A 41 15.32 1.19 5.16
CA LYS A 41 16.48 0.30 5.30
C LYS A 41 16.40 -0.60 6.53
N GLN A 42 15.96 -0.04 7.66
CA GLN A 42 15.84 -0.81 8.89
C GLN A 42 14.74 -1.89 8.81
N ARG A 43 13.66 -1.63 8.07
CA ARG A 43 12.52 -2.56 7.94
C ARG A 43 12.72 -3.60 6.86
N TRP A 44 13.66 -3.39 5.94
CA TRP A 44 13.96 -4.36 4.90
C TRP A 44 14.42 -5.69 5.51
N PHE A 45 13.74 -6.77 5.14
CA PHE A 45 14.00 -8.11 5.67
C PHE A 45 15.15 -8.83 4.96
N GLY A 46 15.58 -8.31 3.80
CA GLY A 46 16.63 -8.90 2.97
C GLY A 46 18.04 -8.44 3.32
N VAL A 47 18.96 -8.62 2.37
CA VAL A 47 20.32 -8.08 2.49
C VAL A 47 20.29 -6.57 2.21
N PRO A 48 21.06 -5.75 2.95
CA PRO A 48 21.09 -4.30 2.73
C PRO A 48 21.65 -3.91 1.36
N GLN A 49 22.63 -4.68 0.86
CA GLN A 49 23.28 -4.38 -0.41
C GLN A 49 22.29 -4.49 -1.58
N GLY A 50 22.14 -3.40 -2.33
CA GLY A 50 21.26 -3.35 -3.48
C GLY A 50 19.78 -3.20 -3.14
N LEU A 51 19.44 -2.82 -1.90
CA LEU A 51 18.09 -2.37 -1.56
C LEU A 51 17.73 -1.12 -2.36
N HIS A 52 16.53 -1.09 -2.94
CA HIS A 52 16.03 0.02 -3.72
C HIS A 52 14.51 0.19 -3.57
N ILE A 53 14.01 1.33 -4.04
CA ILE A 53 12.57 1.61 -4.18
C ILE A 53 12.20 1.44 -5.66
N ASP A 54 11.26 0.54 -5.95
CA ASP A 54 10.71 0.35 -7.31
C ASP A 54 9.44 1.15 -7.56
N ALA A 55 8.70 1.45 -6.51
CA ALA A 55 7.53 2.30 -6.60
C ALA A 55 7.20 2.94 -5.25
N TRP A 56 6.49 4.05 -5.30
CA TRP A 56 5.91 4.65 -4.11
C TRP A 56 4.59 5.33 -4.42
N MET A 57 3.75 5.48 -3.39
CA MET A 57 2.49 6.20 -3.44
C MET A 57 2.37 7.12 -2.23
N CYS A 58 2.00 8.38 -2.45
CA CYS A 58 1.58 9.32 -1.41
C CYS A 58 0.06 9.38 -1.36
N VAL A 59 -0.51 9.00 -0.21
CA VAL A 59 -1.96 8.87 -0.01
C VAL A 59 -2.48 10.05 0.80
N HIS A 60 -3.37 10.82 0.18
CA HIS A 60 -4.05 11.97 0.79
C HIS A 60 -5.51 11.66 1.17
N GLY A 61 -6.12 10.66 0.55
CA GLY A 61 -7.51 10.27 0.83
C GLY A 61 -8.02 9.17 -0.09
N VAL A 62 -9.26 8.76 0.15
CA VAL A 62 -9.96 7.72 -0.60
C VAL A 62 -11.45 8.04 -0.68
N GLN A 63 -12.15 7.40 -1.62
CA GLN A 63 -13.60 7.40 -1.63
C GLN A 63 -14.15 6.15 -0.95
N TYR A 64 -15.29 6.31 -0.29
CA TYR A 64 -16.07 5.20 0.25
C TYR A 64 -17.55 5.49 0.03
N GLN A 65 -18.24 4.61 -0.70
CA GLN A 65 -19.67 4.73 -1.00
C GLN A 65 -20.04 6.11 -1.61
N GLY A 66 -19.22 6.62 -2.52
CA GLY A 66 -19.45 7.91 -3.19
C GLY A 66 -19.13 9.15 -2.34
N VAL A 67 -18.57 8.99 -1.15
CA VAL A 67 -18.17 10.09 -0.26
C VAL A 67 -16.64 10.15 -0.16
N ASN A 68 -16.09 11.38 -0.26
CA ASN A 68 -14.66 11.62 -0.09
C ASN A 68 -14.26 11.61 1.39
N TYR A 69 -13.15 10.93 1.69
CA TYR A 69 -12.51 10.94 3.00
C TYR A 69 -11.03 11.28 2.84
N ARG A 70 -10.58 12.33 3.54
CA ARG A 70 -9.17 12.67 3.63
C ARG A 70 -8.47 11.87 4.73
N VAL A 71 -7.22 11.53 4.49
CA VAL A 71 -6.32 10.96 5.49
C VAL A 71 -5.96 12.07 6.48
N GLU A 72 -6.14 11.77 7.77
CA GLU A 72 -5.70 12.58 8.89
C GLU A 72 -4.70 11.77 9.72
N ILE A 73 -3.49 12.30 9.85
CA ILE A 73 -2.41 11.66 10.61
C ILE A 73 -2.33 12.33 11.97
N VAL A 74 -2.52 11.55 13.03
CA VAL A 74 -2.49 12.04 14.42
C VAL A 74 -1.56 11.18 15.27
N PRO A 75 -1.01 11.68 16.38
CA PRO A 75 -0.27 10.83 17.31
C PRO A 75 -1.14 9.67 17.81
N TYR A 76 -0.60 8.46 17.90
CA TYR A 76 -1.36 7.25 18.27
C TYR A 76 -2.10 7.35 19.62
N SER A 77 -1.61 8.20 20.54
CA SER A 77 -2.29 8.51 21.81
C SER A 77 -3.71 9.10 21.66
N LYS A 78 -4.10 9.57 20.47
CA LYS A 78 -5.42 10.14 20.22
C LYS A 78 -6.44 9.03 19.94
N PRO A 79 -7.67 9.12 20.48
CA PRO A 79 -8.69 8.09 20.26
C PRO A 79 -9.12 8.06 18.78
N MET A 80 -9.46 6.85 18.33
CA MET A 80 -9.97 6.62 16.98
C MET A 80 -11.29 7.37 16.78
N ARG A 81 -11.39 8.15 15.70
CA ARG A 81 -12.56 9.02 15.43
C ARG A 81 -13.68 8.35 14.64
N SER A 82 -13.38 7.23 13.98
CA SER A 82 -14.30 6.50 13.10
C SER A 82 -13.94 5.03 13.06
N GLN A 83 -14.94 4.17 12.81
CA GLN A 83 -14.72 2.75 12.50
C GLN A 83 -14.22 2.53 11.07
N LEU A 84 -14.40 3.52 10.18
CA LEU A 84 -13.89 3.48 8.81
C LEU A 84 -12.37 3.62 8.83
N LYS A 85 -11.66 2.61 8.32
CA LYS A 85 -10.20 2.54 8.28
C LYS A 85 -9.70 2.49 6.84
N LEU A 86 -8.44 2.85 6.67
CA LEU A 86 -7.71 2.74 5.42
C LEU A 86 -7.03 1.36 5.32
N TYR A 87 -7.07 0.75 4.14
CA TYR A 87 -6.45 -0.54 3.87
C TYR A 87 -5.69 -0.49 2.54
N LEU A 88 -4.58 -1.21 2.50
CA LEU A 88 -3.93 -1.60 1.25
C LEU A 88 -4.39 -3.02 0.90
N ILE A 89 -4.85 -3.20 -0.34
CA ILE A 89 -5.23 -4.49 -0.90
C ILE A 89 -4.17 -4.86 -1.93
N ASN A 90 -3.56 -6.03 -1.75
CA ASN A 90 -2.75 -6.68 -2.77
C ASN A 90 -3.66 -7.61 -3.60
N LEU A 91 -3.81 -7.31 -4.88
CA LEU A 91 -4.60 -8.10 -5.82
C LEU A 91 -3.65 -8.91 -6.71
N GLY A 92 -3.73 -10.24 -6.63
CA GLY A 92 -3.01 -11.17 -7.50
C GLY A 92 -3.83 -11.60 -8.70
N ALA A 93 -3.21 -11.67 -9.87
CA ALA A 93 -3.83 -12.13 -11.10
C ALA A 93 -2.84 -12.83 -12.03
N TYR A 94 -3.37 -13.58 -13.00
CA TYR A 94 -2.59 -14.16 -14.08
C TYR A 94 -3.02 -13.52 -15.40
N LEU A 95 -2.03 -13.19 -16.23
CA LEU A 95 -2.27 -12.59 -17.55
C LEU A 95 -1.96 -13.61 -18.64
N THR A 96 -2.80 -13.68 -19.66
CA THR A 96 -2.63 -14.61 -20.77
C THR A 96 -1.33 -14.32 -21.52
N GLY A 97 -0.45 -15.33 -21.65
CA GLY A 97 0.82 -15.21 -22.37
C GLY A 97 1.98 -14.70 -21.52
N GLU A 98 1.76 -14.41 -20.24
CA GLU A 98 2.79 -13.98 -19.29
C GLU A 98 3.24 -15.16 -18.42
N PHE A 99 4.55 -15.30 -18.19
CA PHE A 99 5.09 -16.26 -17.24
C PHE A 99 5.27 -15.58 -15.88
N GLY A 100 4.36 -15.85 -14.95
CA GLY A 100 4.41 -15.31 -13.60
C GLY A 100 3.06 -14.77 -13.14
N GLU A 101 3.07 -14.20 -11.93
CA GLU A 101 1.92 -13.55 -11.33
C GLU A 101 2.00 -12.04 -11.51
N PHE A 102 0.87 -11.41 -11.79
CA PHE A 102 0.69 -9.97 -11.84
C PHE A 102 0.07 -9.51 -10.52
N HIS A 103 0.64 -8.46 -9.92
CA HIS A 103 0.09 -7.87 -8.70
C HIS A 103 -0.29 -6.41 -8.92
N ARG A 104 -1.43 -6.00 -8.35
CA ARG A 104 -1.84 -4.60 -8.26
C ARG A 104 -2.14 -4.23 -6.81
N TYR A 105 -1.53 -3.13 -6.38
CA TYR A 105 -1.79 -2.54 -5.07
C TYR A 105 -2.85 -1.44 -5.17
N VAL A 106 -3.91 -1.55 -4.37
CA VAL A 106 -4.96 -0.53 -4.31
C VAL A 106 -5.24 -0.12 -2.87
N VAL A 107 -5.44 1.18 -2.65
CA VAL A 107 -5.75 1.72 -1.33
C VAL A 107 -7.25 2.03 -1.26
N VAL A 108 -7.93 1.45 -0.28
CA VAL A 108 -9.38 1.56 -0.11
C VAL A 108 -9.75 1.87 1.34
N ALA A 109 -10.95 2.40 1.55
CA ALA A 109 -11.55 2.49 2.87
C ALA A 109 -12.45 1.27 3.14
N GLY A 110 -12.59 0.89 4.41
CA GLY A 110 -13.53 -0.15 4.82
C GLY A 110 -13.87 -0.09 6.31
N MET A 111 -15.07 -0.55 6.67
CA MET A 111 -15.52 -0.69 8.06
C MET A 111 -14.93 -1.92 8.75
N SER A 112 -14.43 -2.87 7.97
CA SER A 112 -13.78 -4.09 8.43
C SER A 112 -12.84 -4.63 7.34
N PRO A 113 -11.94 -5.58 7.64
CA PRO A 113 -11.14 -6.24 6.61
C PRO A 113 -11.99 -6.89 5.52
N ALA A 114 -13.17 -7.44 5.85
CA ALA A 114 -14.07 -8.07 4.89
C ALA A 114 -14.68 -7.04 3.92
N ASP A 115 -15.10 -5.88 4.44
CA ASP A 115 -15.60 -4.77 3.61
C ASP A 115 -14.48 -4.18 2.74
N ALA A 116 -13.29 -3.95 3.31
CA ALA A 116 -12.13 -3.49 2.54
C ALA A 116 -11.78 -4.45 1.40
N ARG A 117 -11.86 -5.76 1.65
CA ARG A 117 -11.71 -6.78 0.61
C ARG A 117 -12.76 -6.64 -0.48
N GLN A 118 -14.03 -6.41 -0.13
CA GLN A 118 -15.09 -6.16 -1.11
C GLN A 118 -14.83 -4.88 -1.93
N GLN A 119 -14.38 -3.79 -1.29
CA GLN A 119 -14.00 -2.57 -2.01
C GLN A 119 -12.82 -2.81 -2.96
N GLY A 120 -11.79 -3.55 -2.53
CA GLY A 120 -10.64 -3.91 -3.35
C GLY A 120 -11.03 -4.66 -4.64
N LYS A 121 -12.00 -5.59 -4.55
CA LYS A 121 -12.51 -6.32 -5.71
C LYS A 121 -13.16 -5.43 -6.78
N LEU A 122 -13.60 -4.22 -6.45
CA LEU A 122 -14.15 -3.28 -7.44
C LEU A 122 -13.06 -2.74 -8.38
N HIS A 123 -11.78 -2.88 -8.04
CA HIS A 123 -10.63 -2.45 -8.86
C HIS A 123 -10.11 -3.54 -9.79
N ILE A 124 -10.78 -4.68 -9.83
CA ILE A 124 -10.48 -5.78 -10.75
C ILE A 124 -10.85 -5.37 -12.18
N GLU A 125 -9.90 -5.52 -13.11
CA GLU A 125 -10.13 -5.26 -14.52
C GLU A 125 -10.67 -6.50 -15.24
N GLN A 126 -11.56 -6.30 -16.21
CA GLN A 126 -12.25 -7.39 -16.91
C GLN A 126 -11.33 -8.29 -17.74
N HIS A 127 -10.13 -7.83 -18.11
CA HIS A 127 -9.16 -8.58 -18.91
C HIS A 127 -8.14 -9.37 -18.07
N TRP A 128 -8.27 -9.40 -16.74
CA TRP A 128 -7.49 -10.30 -15.90
C TRP A 128 -8.13 -11.71 -16.00
N HIS A 129 -7.42 -12.67 -16.58
CA HIS A 129 -7.98 -13.97 -16.98
C HIS A 129 -7.57 -15.10 -16.02
N LYS A 130 -8.42 -16.14 -15.90
CA LYS A 130 -8.05 -17.43 -15.27
C LYS A 130 -8.04 -18.54 -16.32
N ALA A 131 -6.97 -19.32 -16.37
CA ALA A 131 -6.98 -20.65 -16.98
C ALA A 131 -7.14 -21.68 -15.85
N HIS A 132 -8.22 -22.46 -15.92
CA HIS A 132 -8.57 -23.61 -15.06
C HIS A 132 -9.29 -23.31 -13.73
N THR A 133 -10.61 -23.63 -13.74
CA THR A 133 -11.54 -23.91 -12.62
C THR A 133 -11.65 -22.86 -11.50
N ASP A 134 -12.84 -22.25 -11.41
CA ASP A 134 -13.35 -21.39 -10.34
C ASP A 134 -12.68 -20.02 -10.19
N ALA A 135 -13.22 -19.03 -10.92
CA ALA A 135 -12.74 -17.65 -10.97
C ALA A 135 -12.84 -16.95 -9.61
N VAL A 136 -11.69 -16.77 -8.96
CA VAL A 136 -11.51 -15.75 -7.93
C VAL A 136 -10.18 -15.09 -8.26
N ILE A 137 -10.22 -13.82 -8.69
CA ILE A 137 -9.09 -12.91 -8.42
C ILE A 137 -9.05 -12.81 -6.91
N ASP A 138 -7.95 -13.26 -6.35
CA ASP A 138 -7.83 -13.35 -4.91
C ASP A 138 -7.29 -12.05 -4.35
N ILE A 139 -7.62 -11.85 -3.09
CA ILE A 139 -6.97 -10.82 -2.30
C ILE A 139 -5.94 -11.55 -1.48
N ASP A 140 -4.71 -11.51 -1.95
CA ASP A 140 -3.59 -12.16 -1.27
C ASP A 140 -3.47 -11.55 0.11
N GLU A 141 -3.45 -10.21 0.17
CA GLU A 141 -3.27 -9.48 1.42
C GLU A 141 -4.23 -8.29 1.56
N CYS A 142 -4.70 -8.08 2.79
CA CYS A 142 -5.51 -6.93 3.19
C CYS A 142 -4.85 -6.32 4.44
N LEU A 143 -4.01 -5.33 4.21
CA LEU A 143 -3.21 -4.68 5.24
C LEU A 143 -3.93 -3.45 5.76
N ALA A 144 -4.25 -3.43 7.06
CA ALA A 144 -4.75 -2.22 7.70
C ALA A 144 -3.63 -1.18 7.79
N LEU A 145 -3.90 0.03 7.32
CA LEU A 145 -2.99 1.17 7.39
C LEU A 145 -3.42 2.05 8.57
N ASP A 146 -3.43 1.52 9.79
CA ASP A 146 -3.98 2.21 10.96
C ASP A 146 -2.92 2.75 11.92
N LEU A 147 -1.87 2.00 12.25
CA LEU A 147 -0.76 2.42 13.11
C LEU A 147 0.59 2.29 12.40
N ILE A 148 1.21 3.43 12.09
CA ILE A 148 2.48 3.50 11.34
C ILE A 148 3.37 4.56 12.00
N ASP A 149 4.64 4.24 12.29
CA ASP A 149 5.62 5.18 12.85
C ASP A 149 5.16 5.91 14.13
N GLY A 150 4.31 5.28 14.95
CA GLY A 150 3.75 5.89 16.16
C GLY A 150 2.59 6.87 15.91
N TYR A 151 2.13 6.98 14.67
CA TYR A 151 0.95 7.73 14.27
C TYR A 151 -0.24 6.82 13.98
N ALA A 152 -1.43 7.30 14.34
CA ALA A 152 -2.67 6.74 13.86
C ALA A 152 -3.10 7.44 12.56
N VAL A 153 -3.60 6.65 11.61
CA VAL A 153 -4.20 7.13 10.36
C VAL A 153 -5.71 7.06 10.49
N HIS A 154 -6.36 8.22 10.43
CA HIS A 154 -7.81 8.35 10.48
C HIS A 154 -8.36 8.78 9.13
N LEU A 155 -9.60 8.40 8.87
CA LEU A 155 -10.38 8.91 7.73
C LEU A 155 -11.41 9.92 8.23
N VAL A 156 -11.34 11.13 7.68
CA VAL A 156 -12.27 12.23 8.00
C VAL A 156 -12.96 12.65 6.72
N GLN A 157 -14.29 12.73 6.75
CA GLN A 157 -15.06 13.17 5.59
C GLN A 157 -14.57 14.55 5.12
N GLY A 158 -14.32 14.68 3.82
CA GLY A 158 -13.86 15.91 3.21
C GLY A 158 -13.04 15.68 1.95
N ASN A 159 -12.86 16.77 1.19
CA ASN A 159 -12.01 16.74 0.01
C ASN A 159 -10.54 16.55 0.38
N PHE A 160 -9.80 15.91 -0.52
CA PHE A 160 -8.37 15.65 -0.43
C PHE A 160 -7.70 15.97 -1.77
N LYS A 161 -6.38 16.20 -1.74
CA LYS A 161 -5.57 16.33 -2.96
C LYS A 161 -5.51 14.98 -3.66
N GLU A 162 -5.36 14.96 -4.98
CA GLU A 162 -5.21 13.68 -5.71
C GLU A 162 -4.01 12.89 -5.17
N ASN A 163 -4.20 11.60 -4.96
CA ASN A 163 -3.12 10.69 -4.59
C ASN A 163 -2.09 10.66 -5.74
N HIS A 164 -0.82 10.55 -5.39
CA HIS A 164 0.28 10.50 -6.35
C HIS A 164 1.02 9.18 -6.22
N PHE A 165 1.42 8.57 -7.33
CA PHE A 165 2.29 7.41 -7.34
C PHE A 165 3.29 7.50 -8.48
N GLU A 166 4.43 6.82 -8.32
CA GLU A 166 5.48 6.75 -9.33
C GLU A 166 6.14 5.37 -9.28
N ASN A 167 6.38 4.78 -10.46
CA ASN A 167 7.28 3.65 -10.64
C ASN A 167 8.68 4.22 -10.93
N THR A 168 9.68 3.77 -10.20
CA THR A 168 11.02 4.35 -10.18
C THR A 168 12.06 3.27 -9.92
N TYR A 169 13.32 3.66 -9.76
CA TYR A 169 14.40 2.76 -9.32
C TYR A 169 15.41 3.58 -8.50
N ILE A 170 15.15 3.72 -7.20
CA ILE A 170 15.97 4.55 -6.30
C ILE A 170 16.77 3.64 -5.38
N VAL A 171 18.08 3.56 -5.60
CA VAL A 171 18.98 2.78 -4.73
C VAL A 171 19.13 3.47 -3.37
N LEU A 172 19.01 2.69 -2.30
CA LEU A 172 19.14 3.15 -0.92
C LEU A 172 20.51 2.76 -0.35
N ASP A 173 21.56 3.53 -0.68
CA ASP A 173 22.93 3.38 -0.16
C ASP A 173 23.08 3.80 1.29
#